data_AF-A0A9N8ELM7-F1
#
_entry.id   AF-A0A9N8ELM7-F1
#
_cell.length_a   1.000
_cell.length_b   1.000
_cell.length_c   1.000
_cell.angle_alpha   90.00
_cell.angle_beta   90.00
_cell.angle_gamma   90.00
#
_symmetry.space_group_name_H-M   'P 1'
#
loop_
_entity.id
_entity.type
_entity.pdbx_description
1 polymer ?
#
loop_
_entity_poly.entity_id
_entity_poly.type
_entity_poly.pdbx_seq_one_letter_code
_entity_poly.pdbx_strand_id
1 'polypeptide(L)'
;MRTICFLVLSVLAVATTSALEDVETVPFAAPSNSVASSLTLFVRRFIPTTVQNMIAGFQPLANFQIDLAYNGVSDTSLFTSAQSTWQGIITGDVSDVGNICASDTCGCLPCSIDDLRICGVYLSIDGTGGTLGAAGPTRWRSDTLIPYTGEMFFDTADVSVGNVGSGVILHEMAHVFGLGTLWTQKGLASSSSPPCTYSGAKANQEYQTLSGCTGAIPLESSTGSSGSDCGHWAEACFGSELMTPFTNGLTVLPLSRVTIAGLEDLGYSVDYSKAETYVCSTSMGSSCVCTCNSKRSLLDVIDGAVREIEIGPDGDAQNVDDNRDPETGDFKVRRLSAEGRSAAMSFGKSILASRSEERSYATFSLLNDEGSALSDGAPGEYIGDKVISVFYMEGDHVYDVLVFGDDL
;
A
#
# COMPACT_ATOMS: atom_id res chain seq x y z
N MET A 1 -35.53 2.64 -20.07
CA MET A 1 -34.15 2.88 -20.55
C MET A 1 -33.72 4.22 -20.00
N ARG A 2 -32.89 4.23 -18.95
CA ARG A 2 -32.29 5.47 -18.44
C ARG A 2 -30.92 5.58 -19.11
N THR A 3 -30.78 6.55 -20.00
CA THR A 3 -29.49 6.93 -20.57
C THR A 3 -28.69 7.63 -19.47
N ILE A 4 -27.72 6.92 -18.89
CA ILE A 4 -26.73 7.52 -18.01
C ILE A 4 -25.79 8.31 -18.92
N CYS A 5 -25.85 9.64 -18.86
CA CYS A 5 -24.88 10.51 -19.51
C CYS A 5 -23.62 10.50 -18.66
N PHE A 6 -22.57 9.78 -19.09
CA PHE A 6 -21.23 9.93 -18.54
C PHE A 6 -20.60 11.17 -19.19
N LEU A 7 -20.47 12.26 -18.45
CA LEU A 7 -19.60 13.35 -18.85
C LEU A 7 -18.17 12.92 -18.48
N VAL A 8 -17.38 12.50 -19.46
CA VAL A 8 -15.94 12.27 -19.27
C VAL A 8 -15.24 13.60 -19.55
N LEU A 9 -14.69 14.21 -18.51
CA LEU A 9 -13.87 15.41 -18.67
C LEU A 9 -12.39 15.02 -18.58
N SER A 10 -11.67 15.24 -19.67
CA SER A 10 -10.21 15.12 -19.71
C SER A 10 -9.60 16.36 -19.07
N VAL A 11 -8.87 16.19 -17.96
CA VAL A 11 -8.10 17.28 -17.34
C VAL A 11 -6.62 16.94 -17.47
N LEU A 12 -5.91 17.69 -18.31
CA LEU A 12 -4.47 17.58 -18.47
C LEU A 12 -3.79 18.30 -17.30
N ALA A 13 -3.22 17.55 -16.36
CA ALA A 13 -2.41 18.10 -15.28
C ALA A 13 -0.93 18.05 -15.68
N VAL A 14 -0.45 19.11 -16.33
CA VAL A 14 0.99 19.30 -16.51
C VAL A 14 1.54 19.87 -15.20
N ALA A 15 1.98 19.00 -14.29
CA ALA A 15 2.78 19.41 -13.16
C ALA A 15 4.22 19.65 -13.61
N THR A 16 4.47 20.74 -14.34
CA THR A 16 5.83 21.27 -14.43
C THR A 16 6.06 22.15 -13.21
N THR A 17 7.15 21.90 -12.49
CA THR A 17 7.62 22.78 -11.42
C THR A 17 8.11 24.10 -12.01
N SER A 18 7.19 24.99 -12.40
CA SER A 18 7.43 26.44 -12.53
C SER A 18 6.14 27.15 -12.94
N ALA A 19 5.75 28.13 -12.16
CA ALA A 19 4.54 28.91 -12.31
C ALA A 19 4.55 29.88 -13.51
N LEU A 20 3.31 30.19 -13.98
CA LEU A 20 2.79 31.40 -14.63
C LEU A 20 2.62 31.46 -16.17
N GLU A 21 1.33 31.60 -16.52
CA GLU A 21 0.67 32.55 -17.43
C GLU A 21 0.85 32.50 -18.96
N ASP A 22 -0.33 32.50 -19.60
CA ASP A 22 -0.73 32.99 -20.93
C ASP A 22 -0.18 32.35 -22.22
N VAL A 23 -1.15 32.14 -23.12
CA VAL A 23 -1.02 31.57 -24.47
C VAL A 23 -0.46 32.60 -25.44
N GLU A 24 0.62 32.26 -26.16
CA GLU A 24 0.84 32.71 -27.56
C GLU A 24 1.75 31.70 -28.30
N THR A 25 1.25 31.14 -29.41
CA THR A 25 2.04 30.39 -30.41
C THR A 25 2.79 31.41 -31.29
N VAL A 26 3.97 31.20 -31.91
CA VAL A 26 4.36 30.32 -33.05
C VAL A 26 5.91 30.48 -33.29
N PRO A 27 6.57 29.86 -34.31
CA PRO A 27 7.37 28.62 -34.34
C PRO A 27 8.92 28.82 -34.46
N PHE A 28 9.71 27.72 -34.43
CA PHE A 28 10.56 27.26 -35.56
C PHE A 28 11.83 26.43 -35.15
N ALA A 29 11.97 25.29 -35.84
CA ALA A 29 13.14 24.45 -36.18
C ALA A 29 14.10 23.87 -35.11
N ALA A 30 14.09 22.53 -35.03
CA ALA A 30 15.26 21.71 -34.73
C ALA A 30 16.23 21.72 -35.95
N PRO A 31 17.56 21.49 -35.79
CA PRO A 31 17.99 20.10 -35.60
C PRO A 31 19.28 19.86 -34.77
N SER A 32 19.43 18.58 -34.41
CA SER A 32 20.66 17.77 -34.37
C SER A 32 21.42 17.57 -33.04
N ASN A 33 21.38 16.30 -32.63
CA ASN A 33 22.29 15.52 -31.80
C ASN A 33 23.72 16.07 -31.61
N SER A 34 24.14 16.24 -30.36
CA SER A 34 25.42 15.70 -29.88
C SER A 34 25.45 15.63 -28.36
N VAL A 35 26.05 14.55 -27.89
CA VAL A 35 25.99 14.01 -26.54
C VAL A 35 27.15 14.56 -25.71
N ALA A 36 26.88 14.75 -24.42
CA ALA A 36 27.81 14.76 -23.29
C ALA A 36 28.78 15.94 -23.11
N SER A 37 28.85 16.33 -21.83
CA SER A 37 29.94 17.05 -21.18
C SER A 37 30.11 18.51 -21.56
N SER A 38 29.29 19.39 -20.96
CA SER A 38 29.73 20.65 -20.34
C SER A 38 28.51 21.45 -19.86
N LEU A 39 28.05 21.23 -18.63
CA LEU A 39 27.26 22.26 -17.92
C LEU A 39 27.62 22.31 -16.43
N THR A 40 28.89 22.08 -16.11
CA THR A 40 29.49 22.54 -14.85
C THR A 40 30.05 23.94 -15.09
N LEU A 41 29.18 24.95 -15.18
CA LEU A 41 29.42 26.39 -14.94
C LEU A 41 28.33 27.20 -15.67
N PHE A 42 27.15 27.42 -15.05
CA PHE A 42 26.46 28.73 -15.13
C PHE A 42 25.21 28.89 -14.24
N VAL A 43 25.17 28.42 -12.99
CA VAL A 43 24.16 28.94 -12.02
C VAL A 43 24.76 29.03 -10.61
N ARG A 44 25.71 29.94 -10.42
CA ARG A 44 26.16 30.43 -9.09
C ARG A 44 26.02 31.96 -9.04
N ARG A 45 24.78 32.42 -8.96
CA ARG A 45 24.27 33.80 -8.70
C ARG A 45 22.83 33.70 -9.18
N PHE A 46 21.81 33.41 -8.40
CA PHE A 46 21.34 34.10 -7.20
C PHE A 46 20.56 33.10 -6.33
N ILE A 47 21.14 32.62 -5.23
CA ILE A 47 20.36 32.02 -4.15
C ILE A 47 20.63 32.89 -2.92
N PRO A 48 19.64 33.60 -2.35
CA PRO A 48 19.80 34.33 -1.11
C PRO A 48 20.32 33.37 -0.02
N THR A 49 21.26 33.83 0.82
CA THR A 49 21.84 33.03 1.91
C THR A 49 20.76 32.46 2.85
N THR A 50 19.62 33.13 2.94
CA THR A 50 18.41 32.69 3.66
C THR A 50 17.82 31.38 3.08
N VAL A 51 17.87 31.19 1.76
CA VAL A 51 17.38 29.97 1.08
C VAL A 51 18.42 28.85 1.14
N GLN A 52 19.72 29.16 1.11
CA GLN A 52 20.77 28.15 1.38
C GLN A 52 20.66 27.58 2.80
N ASN A 53 20.28 28.40 3.78
CA ASN A 53 20.05 27.94 5.16
C ASN A 53 18.71 27.20 5.33
N MET A 54 17.72 27.40 4.44
CA MET A 54 16.49 26.59 4.41
C MET A 54 16.69 25.24 3.72
N ILE A 55 17.52 25.18 2.67
CA ILE A 55 17.84 23.92 1.95
C ILE A 55 18.81 23.05 2.77
N ALA A 56 19.67 23.63 3.61
CA ALA A 56 20.53 22.88 4.53
C ALA A 56 19.77 22.22 5.70
N GLY A 57 18.50 22.58 5.92
CA GLY A 57 17.64 22.03 6.98
C GLY A 57 16.49 21.15 6.46
N PHE A 58 16.30 21.06 5.14
CA PHE A 58 15.33 20.14 4.55
C PHE A 58 16.02 18.80 4.34
N GLN A 59 16.07 17.98 5.39
CA GLN A 59 16.25 16.55 5.18
C GLN A 59 14.97 16.08 4.44
N PRO A 60 15.06 15.37 3.29
CA PRO A 60 13.90 14.61 2.83
C PRO A 60 13.40 13.80 4.04
N LEU A 61 12.08 13.72 4.25
CA LEU A 61 11.54 12.78 5.24
C LEU A 61 12.22 11.43 4.97
N ALA A 62 12.99 10.92 5.94
CA ALA A 62 13.61 9.62 5.78
C ALA A 62 12.47 8.61 5.65
N ASN A 63 12.48 7.83 4.57
CA ASN A 63 11.51 6.74 4.43
C ASN A 63 11.91 5.62 5.40
N PHE A 64 10.95 4.84 5.88
CA PHE A 64 11.21 3.74 6.80
C PHE A 64 12.33 2.80 6.30
N GLN A 65 13.37 2.58 7.09
CA GLN A 65 14.50 1.72 6.78
C GLN A 65 14.49 0.41 7.59
N ILE A 66 14.86 -0.68 6.93
CA ILE A 66 15.05 -1.97 7.58
C ILE A 66 16.47 -2.45 7.30
N ASP A 67 17.28 -2.53 8.35
CA ASP A 67 18.62 -3.10 8.27
C ASP A 67 18.58 -4.60 8.54
N LEU A 68 18.98 -5.42 7.56
CA LEU A 68 19.04 -6.86 7.70
C LEU A 68 20.45 -7.36 8.10
N ALA A 69 20.48 -8.34 8.98
CA ALA A 69 21.65 -9.17 9.24
C ALA A 69 21.28 -10.65 9.31
N TYR A 70 22.30 -11.50 9.21
CA TYR A 70 22.09 -12.92 8.99
C TYR A 70 23.03 -13.79 9.81
N ASN A 71 22.51 -14.92 10.28
CA ASN A 71 23.29 -16.00 10.86
C ASN A 71 22.84 -17.35 10.25
N GLY A 72 23.75 -18.04 9.58
CA GLY A 72 23.45 -19.33 8.93
C GLY A 72 22.59 -19.25 7.66
N VAL A 73 22.16 -18.04 7.25
CA VAL A 73 21.38 -17.83 6.01
C VAL A 73 22.31 -17.78 4.81
N SER A 74 22.17 -18.75 3.89
CA SER A 74 23.00 -18.85 2.69
C SER A 74 22.46 -18.08 1.48
N ASP A 75 21.13 -17.90 1.41
CA ASP A 75 20.45 -17.13 0.37
C ASP A 75 19.57 -16.07 1.03
N THR A 76 19.87 -14.80 0.75
CA THR A 76 19.22 -13.64 1.35
C THR A 76 18.13 -13.04 0.46
N SER A 77 17.89 -13.59 -0.73
CA SER A 77 16.99 -13.01 -1.74
C SER A 77 15.55 -12.82 -1.22
N LEU A 78 14.98 -13.85 -0.58
CA LEU A 78 13.64 -13.79 0.01
C LEU A 78 13.53 -12.72 1.11
N PHE A 79 14.59 -12.56 1.91
CA PHE A 79 14.65 -11.54 2.95
C PHE A 79 14.71 -10.13 2.36
N THR A 80 15.57 -9.90 1.36
CA THR A 80 15.65 -8.60 0.68
C THR A 80 14.36 -8.24 -0.06
N SER A 81 13.63 -9.25 -0.58
CA SER A 81 12.31 -9.04 -1.18
C SER A 81 11.28 -8.63 -0.13
N ALA A 82 11.22 -9.33 1.01
CA ALA A 82 10.31 -8.99 2.11
C ALA A 82 10.60 -7.59 2.68
N GLN A 83 11.89 -7.26 2.86
CA GLN A 83 12.35 -5.93 3.24
C GLN A 83 11.80 -4.86 2.30
N SER A 84 11.99 -5.02 0.99
CA SER A 84 11.53 -4.06 -0.02
C SER A 84 10.01 -3.88 0.03
N THR A 85 9.27 -4.98 0.18
CA THR A 85 7.81 -4.94 0.34
C THR A 85 7.40 -4.10 1.56
N TRP A 86 7.97 -4.39 2.73
CA TRP A 86 7.60 -3.69 3.96
C TRP A 86 8.05 -2.23 3.99
N GLN A 87 9.24 -1.89 3.48
CA GLN A 87 9.67 -0.50 3.29
C GLN A 87 8.80 0.26 2.29
N GLY A 88 8.17 -0.44 1.34
CA GLY A 88 7.19 0.15 0.43
C GLY A 88 5.82 0.39 1.09
N ILE A 89 5.48 -0.36 2.13
CA ILE A 89 4.22 -0.25 2.87
C ILE A 89 4.32 0.77 4.00
N ILE A 90 5.40 0.74 4.78
CA ILE A 90 5.62 1.64 5.91
C ILE A 90 6.32 2.89 5.38
N THR A 91 5.59 4.00 5.30
CA THR A 91 6.04 5.22 4.60
C THR A 91 6.55 6.32 5.54
N GLY A 92 6.27 6.20 6.83
CA GLY A 92 6.69 7.19 7.83
C GLY A 92 7.97 6.77 8.56
N ASP A 93 8.87 7.73 8.68
CA ASP A 93 10.05 7.70 9.55
C ASP A 93 9.68 7.40 11.02
N VAL A 94 10.55 6.69 11.74
CA VAL A 94 10.45 6.45 13.18
C VAL A 94 11.77 6.77 13.86
N SER A 95 11.72 7.67 14.85
CA SER A 95 12.88 8.22 15.57
C SER A 95 14.04 7.25 15.80
N ASP A 96 15.24 7.62 15.36
CA ASP A 96 16.46 6.83 15.55
C ASP A 96 16.72 6.49 17.01
N VAL A 97 17.34 5.33 17.23
CA VAL A 97 17.80 4.90 18.55
C VAL A 97 19.32 4.88 18.57
N GLY A 98 19.92 5.78 19.36
CA GLY A 98 21.37 5.88 19.52
C GLY A 98 21.91 5.26 20.82
N ASN A 99 23.24 5.25 20.94
CA ASN A 99 23.99 4.75 22.10
C ASN A 99 23.73 3.26 22.43
N ILE A 100 23.57 2.45 21.39
CA ILE A 100 23.34 1.02 21.55
C ILE A 100 24.67 0.31 21.80
N CYS A 101 24.77 -0.39 22.93
CA CYS A 101 25.90 -1.24 23.30
C CYS A 101 25.39 -2.64 23.60
N ALA A 102 25.00 -3.38 22.56
CA ALA A 102 24.43 -4.71 22.68
C ALA A 102 24.72 -5.56 21.44
N SER A 103 24.39 -6.85 21.53
CA SER A 103 24.47 -7.81 20.43
C SER A 103 23.15 -8.59 20.32
N ASP A 104 22.88 -9.10 19.12
CA ASP A 104 21.83 -10.05 18.80
C ASP A 104 22.45 -11.38 18.32
N THR A 105 21.62 -12.30 17.85
CA THR A 105 22.07 -13.60 17.32
C THR A 105 22.94 -13.47 16.06
N CYS A 106 22.91 -12.32 15.39
CA CYS A 106 23.69 -12.00 14.20
C CYS A 106 24.95 -11.17 14.49
N GLY A 107 25.24 -10.88 15.76
CA GLY A 107 26.48 -10.22 16.19
C GLY A 107 26.24 -8.86 16.86
N CYS A 108 27.23 -7.98 16.77
CA CYS A 108 27.16 -6.65 17.41
C CYS A 108 26.12 -5.77 16.70
N LEU A 109 25.26 -5.11 17.47
CA LEU A 109 24.34 -4.10 16.94
C LEU A 109 25.15 -2.84 16.56
N PRO A 110 24.69 -2.07 15.56
CA PRO A 110 25.27 -0.77 15.26
C PRO A 110 25.05 0.20 16.45
N CYS A 111 25.89 1.23 16.56
CA CYS A 111 25.81 2.22 17.65
C CYS A 111 24.54 3.08 17.60
N SER A 112 23.94 3.20 16.42
CA SER A 112 22.63 3.77 16.17
C SER A 112 21.86 2.88 15.20
N ILE A 113 20.55 2.80 15.39
CA ILE A 113 19.63 2.16 14.46
C ILE A 113 18.67 3.23 13.96
N ASP A 114 18.66 3.40 12.64
CA ASP A 114 17.61 4.11 11.91
C ASP A 114 16.46 3.11 11.71
N ASP A 115 15.26 3.50 12.14
CA ASP A 115 14.02 2.71 12.12
C ASP A 115 14.05 1.31 12.77
N LEU A 116 14.56 0.29 12.08
CA LEU A 116 14.51 -1.12 12.49
C LEU A 116 15.68 -1.93 11.98
N ARG A 117 16.27 -2.74 12.87
CA ARG A 117 17.20 -3.81 12.50
C ARG A 117 16.59 -5.19 12.73
N ILE A 118 16.73 -6.09 11.76
CA ILE A 118 16.24 -7.47 11.86
C ILE A 118 17.38 -8.48 11.64
N CYS A 119 17.52 -9.42 12.57
CA CYS A 119 18.44 -10.54 12.45
C CYS A 119 17.68 -11.81 11.99
N GLY A 120 17.98 -12.29 10.79
CA GLY A 120 17.46 -13.55 10.24
C GLY A 120 18.39 -14.72 10.53
N VAL A 121 17.85 -15.81 11.05
CA VAL A 121 18.62 -16.96 11.53
C VAL A 121 18.06 -18.27 11.00
N TYR A 122 18.93 -19.10 10.43
CA TYR A 122 18.60 -20.50 10.13
C TYR A 122 19.10 -21.39 11.27
N LEU A 123 18.20 -22.15 11.87
CA LEU A 123 18.51 -23.10 12.94
C LEU A 123 17.60 -24.34 12.85
N SER A 124 17.90 -25.37 13.64
CA SER A 124 17.03 -26.56 13.72
C SER A 124 15.94 -26.34 14.76
N ILE A 125 14.67 -26.48 14.37
CA ILE A 125 13.51 -26.25 15.26
C ILE A 125 12.85 -27.60 15.60
N ASP A 126 12.12 -28.19 14.67
CA ASP A 126 11.34 -29.42 14.87
C ASP A 126 11.40 -30.41 13.69
N GLY A 127 12.09 -30.06 12.60
CA GLY A 127 12.29 -30.91 11.44
C GLY A 127 11.52 -30.41 10.22
N THR A 128 11.02 -31.31 9.38
CA THR A 128 10.21 -30.92 8.23
C THR A 128 8.74 -30.82 8.62
N GLY A 129 8.13 -29.67 8.33
CA GLY A 129 6.76 -29.33 8.71
C GLY A 129 6.64 -28.95 10.18
N GLY A 130 5.45 -28.51 10.60
CA GLY A 130 5.31 -27.92 11.92
C GLY A 130 5.73 -26.45 11.88
N THR A 131 6.78 -26.09 12.59
CA THR A 131 7.22 -24.69 12.73
C THR A 131 8.16 -24.29 11.61
N LEU A 132 7.62 -23.66 10.56
CA LEU A 132 8.43 -23.18 9.43
C LEU A 132 9.33 -22.00 9.82
N GLY A 133 8.79 -21.11 10.67
CA GLY A 133 9.45 -19.92 11.17
C GLY A 133 8.82 -19.43 12.45
N ALA A 134 9.54 -18.52 13.11
CA ALA A 134 9.04 -17.76 14.25
C ALA A 134 9.81 -16.45 14.36
N ALA A 135 9.12 -15.36 14.70
CA ALA A 135 9.73 -14.06 14.81
C ALA A 135 9.07 -13.14 15.84
N GLY A 136 9.80 -12.08 16.18
CA GLY A 136 9.25 -11.03 17.02
C GLY A 136 10.24 -9.91 17.31
N PRO A 137 9.74 -8.82 17.90
CA PRO A 137 10.57 -7.72 18.34
C PRO A 137 11.40 -8.15 19.56
N THR A 138 12.67 -7.74 19.58
CA THR A 138 13.56 -7.96 20.73
C THR A 138 13.74 -6.70 21.55
N ARG A 139 13.59 -5.52 20.94
CA ARG A 139 13.63 -4.22 21.62
C ARG A 139 12.72 -3.22 20.92
N TRP A 140 12.13 -2.31 21.70
CA TRP A 140 11.20 -1.29 21.22
C TRP A 140 11.45 0.05 21.91
N ARG A 141 11.05 1.13 21.24
CA ARG A 141 11.10 2.50 21.76
C ARG A 141 10.14 2.62 22.95
N SER A 142 10.59 3.23 24.04
CA SER A 142 9.85 3.23 25.32
C SER A 142 8.56 4.05 25.30
N ASP A 143 8.49 5.04 24.43
CA ASP A 143 7.38 5.98 24.28
C ASP A 143 6.28 5.46 23.34
N THR A 144 6.68 4.89 22.21
CA THR A 144 5.74 4.42 21.18
C THR A 144 5.50 2.93 21.23
N LEU A 145 6.36 2.13 21.87
CA LEU A 145 6.41 0.67 21.74
C LEU A 145 6.65 0.21 20.29
N ILE A 146 7.20 1.06 19.41
CA ILE A 146 7.59 0.65 18.06
C ILE A 146 8.96 -0.05 18.12
N PRO A 147 9.07 -1.29 17.61
CA PRO A 147 10.33 -2.04 17.55
C PRO A 147 11.47 -1.29 16.85
N TYR A 148 12.69 -1.43 17.37
CA TYR A 148 13.92 -1.01 16.68
C TYR A 148 14.92 -2.18 16.51
N THR A 149 14.70 -3.31 17.18
CA THR A 149 15.35 -4.58 16.83
C THR A 149 14.36 -5.74 16.83
N GLY A 150 14.60 -6.73 15.99
CA GLY A 150 13.88 -8.00 16.01
C GLY A 150 14.70 -9.17 15.49
N GLU A 151 14.20 -10.36 15.73
CA GLU A 151 14.80 -11.61 15.27
C GLU A 151 13.75 -12.47 14.56
N MET A 152 14.20 -13.18 13.52
CA MET A 152 13.41 -14.16 12.80
C MET A 152 14.20 -15.47 12.71
N PHE A 153 13.56 -16.58 13.04
CA PHE A 153 14.14 -17.92 13.03
C PHE A 153 13.40 -18.77 11.99
N PHE A 154 14.12 -19.57 11.21
CA PHE A 154 13.52 -20.49 10.22
C PHE A 154 14.14 -21.88 10.35
N ASP A 155 13.31 -22.93 10.28
CA ASP A 155 13.81 -24.30 10.37
C ASP A 155 14.61 -24.66 9.12
N THR A 156 15.89 -24.94 9.31
CA THR A 156 16.80 -25.44 8.27
C THR A 156 16.24 -26.64 7.50
N ALA A 157 15.50 -27.54 8.14
CA ALA A 157 14.90 -28.69 7.48
C ALA A 157 13.78 -28.26 6.51
N ASP A 158 12.97 -27.28 6.87
CA ASP A 158 11.92 -26.71 6.00
C ASP A 158 12.46 -25.81 4.91
N VAL A 159 13.53 -25.05 5.19
CA VAL A 159 14.27 -24.31 4.16
C VAL A 159 14.80 -25.29 3.10
N SER A 160 15.36 -26.43 3.52
CA SER A 160 15.99 -27.40 2.61
C SER A 160 15.02 -28.06 1.62
N VAL A 161 13.75 -28.20 2.01
CA VAL A 161 12.69 -28.81 1.17
C VAL A 161 11.80 -27.76 0.50
N GLY A 162 12.08 -26.47 0.70
CA GLY A 162 11.37 -25.37 0.05
C GLY A 162 10.03 -24.99 0.67
N ASN A 163 9.77 -25.36 1.94
CA ASN A 163 8.56 -24.96 2.66
C ASN A 163 8.62 -23.50 3.13
N VAL A 164 9.83 -22.94 3.31
CA VAL A 164 10.04 -21.53 3.64
C VAL A 164 10.11 -20.70 2.35
N GLY A 165 8.94 -20.29 1.87
CA GLY A 165 8.77 -19.41 0.71
C GLY A 165 8.79 -17.91 1.05
N SER A 166 8.56 -17.06 0.04
CA SER A 166 8.50 -15.60 0.24
C SER A 166 7.39 -15.18 1.21
N GLY A 167 6.24 -15.87 1.20
CA GLY A 167 5.14 -15.60 2.13
C GLY A 167 5.53 -15.81 3.59
N VAL A 168 6.29 -16.85 3.90
CA VAL A 168 6.74 -17.15 5.27
C VAL A 168 7.72 -16.07 5.77
N ILE A 169 8.71 -15.68 4.95
CA ILE A 169 9.63 -14.60 5.35
C ILE A 169 8.88 -13.28 5.54
N LEU A 170 7.92 -12.96 4.65
CA LEU A 170 7.12 -11.75 4.74
C LEU A 170 6.25 -11.73 6.00
N HIS A 171 5.63 -12.87 6.34
CA HIS A 171 4.84 -13.10 7.55
C HIS A 171 5.66 -12.91 8.83
N GLU A 172 6.80 -13.59 8.93
CA GLU A 172 7.66 -13.49 10.11
C GLU A 172 8.20 -12.06 10.30
N MET A 173 8.50 -11.36 9.21
CA MET A 173 8.90 -9.96 9.29
C MET A 173 7.76 -9.07 9.82
N ALA A 174 6.50 -9.41 9.52
CA ALA A 174 5.34 -8.73 10.09
C ALA A 174 5.25 -8.87 11.61
N HIS A 175 5.58 -10.05 12.15
CA HIS A 175 5.66 -10.25 13.60
C HIS A 175 6.74 -9.39 14.25
N VAL A 176 7.84 -9.09 13.55
CA VAL A 176 8.87 -8.17 14.06
C VAL A 176 8.33 -6.74 14.23
N PHE A 177 7.45 -6.26 13.34
CA PHE A 177 6.82 -4.93 13.49
C PHE A 177 5.83 -4.86 14.66
N GLY A 178 5.40 -6.00 15.20
CA GLY A 178 4.47 -6.04 16.32
C GLY A 178 3.10 -6.64 15.99
N LEU A 179 2.84 -7.02 14.73
CA LEU A 179 1.60 -7.72 14.38
C LEU A 179 1.56 -9.04 15.13
N GLY A 180 0.49 -9.28 15.89
CA GLY A 180 0.37 -10.46 16.76
C GLY A 180 1.19 -10.40 18.05
N THR A 181 2.42 -9.91 17.98
CA THR A 181 3.40 -9.96 19.09
C THR A 181 3.26 -8.82 20.09
N LEU A 182 2.79 -7.63 19.64
CA LEU A 182 2.65 -6.44 20.50
C LEU A 182 1.21 -5.98 20.72
N TRP A 183 0.21 -6.65 20.14
CA TRP A 183 -1.19 -6.21 20.25
C TRP A 183 -1.65 -6.04 21.70
N THR A 184 -1.41 -7.02 22.57
CA THR A 184 -1.80 -6.93 23.99
C THR A 184 -1.07 -5.80 24.71
N GLN A 185 0.21 -5.60 24.41
CA GLN A 185 1.03 -4.55 25.03
C GLN A 185 0.60 -3.14 24.57
N LYS A 186 0.06 -3.04 23.35
CA LYS A 186 -0.54 -1.83 22.77
C LYS A 186 -2.02 -1.65 23.12
N GLY A 187 -2.63 -2.58 23.86
CA GLY A 187 -4.06 -2.55 24.19
C GLY A 187 -4.97 -2.82 22.99
N LEU A 188 -4.45 -3.37 21.90
CA LEU A 188 -5.18 -3.71 20.68
C LEU A 188 -5.82 -5.10 20.76
N ALA A 189 -5.40 -5.95 21.68
CA ALA A 189 -6.00 -7.26 21.89
C ALA A 189 -6.08 -7.66 23.37
N SER A 190 -7.04 -8.53 23.68
CA SER A 190 -7.11 -9.23 24.96
C SER A 190 -6.79 -10.71 24.74
N SER A 191 -5.58 -11.12 25.11
CA SER A 191 -5.06 -12.48 24.88
C SER A 191 -5.01 -13.37 26.13
N SER A 192 -5.64 -12.96 27.24
CA SER A 192 -5.55 -13.68 28.52
C SER A 192 -6.22 -15.06 28.52
N SER A 193 -7.14 -15.32 27.59
CA SER A 193 -7.71 -16.63 27.29
C SER A 193 -8.41 -16.58 25.94
N PRO A 194 -8.17 -17.52 25.02
CA PRO A 194 -9.02 -17.72 23.86
C PRO A 194 -10.51 -17.94 24.29
N PRO A 195 -11.50 -17.48 23.50
CA PRO A 195 -11.36 -16.70 22.27
C PRO A 195 -10.87 -15.27 22.54
N CYS A 196 -9.92 -14.83 21.72
CA CYS A 196 -9.30 -13.52 21.85
C CYS A 196 -10.04 -12.45 21.05
N THR A 197 -10.00 -11.21 21.53
CA THR A 197 -10.66 -10.08 20.89
C THR A 197 -9.64 -9.08 20.40
N TYR A 198 -9.85 -8.55 19.19
CA TYR A 198 -9.10 -7.42 18.64
C TYR A 198 -9.90 -6.11 18.78
N SER A 199 -9.21 -5.01 19.00
CA SER A 199 -9.79 -3.70 19.34
C SER A 199 -9.16 -2.53 18.56
N GLY A 200 -8.22 -2.80 17.64
CA GLY A 200 -7.69 -1.79 16.73
C GLY A 200 -8.78 -1.25 15.79
N ALA A 201 -8.82 0.07 15.62
CA ALA A 201 -9.92 0.72 14.91
C ALA A 201 -9.79 0.56 13.40
N LYS A 202 -8.56 0.65 12.88
CA LYS A 202 -8.27 0.64 11.44
C LYS A 202 -8.47 -0.74 10.84
N ALA A 203 -7.89 -1.78 11.45
CA ALA A 203 -8.06 -3.13 10.93
C ALA A 203 -9.49 -3.63 11.07
N ASN A 204 -10.20 -3.23 12.14
CA ASN A 204 -11.64 -3.50 12.25
C ASN A 204 -12.44 -2.82 11.13
N GLN A 205 -12.14 -1.57 10.77
CA GLN A 205 -12.82 -0.88 9.67
C GLN A 205 -12.58 -1.59 8.32
N GLU A 206 -11.34 -1.97 8.00
CA GLU A 206 -11.03 -2.70 6.77
C GLU A 206 -11.69 -4.09 6.74
N TYR A 207 -11.72 -4.79 7.88
CA TYR A 207 -12.44 -6.06 8.00
C TYR A 207 -13.95 -5.89 7.76
N GLN A 208 -14.56 -4.85 8.33
CA GLN A 208 -16.00 -4.57 8.16
C GLN A 208 -16.33 -4.24 6.71
N THR A 209 -15.50 -3.43 6.04
CA THR A 209 -15.63 -3.15 4.60
C THR A 209 -15.50 -4.42 3.76
N LEU A 210 -14.51 -5.27 4.08
CA LEU A 210 -14.22 -6.48 3.33
C LEU A 210 -15.32 -7.55 3.51
N SER A 211 -15.77 -7.77 4.74
CA SER A 211 -16.71 -8.84 5.10
C SER A 211 -18.18 -8.44 5.02
N GLY A 212 -18.46 -7.14 5.06
CA GLY A 212 -19.80 -6.59 5.28
C GLY A 212 -20.36 -6.82 6.69
N CYS A 213 -19.55 -7.34 7.62
CA CYS A 213 -19.93 -7.49 9.02
C CYS A 213 -19.72 -6.17 9.79
N THR A 214 -20.29 -6.08 11.00
CA THR A 214 -20.12 -4.93 11.91
C THR A 214 -19.27 -5.25 13.14
N GLY A 215 -18.83 -6.50 13.27
CA GLY A 215 -18.03 -6.98 14.39
C GLY A 215 -16.55 -6.61 14.28
N ALA A 216 -15.80 -6.93 15.34
CA ALA A 216 -14.36 -6.90 15.30
C ALA A 216 -13.82 -8.07 14.45
N ILE A 217 -12.62 -7.89 13.93
CA ILE A 217 -11.89 -8.95 13.23
C ILE A 217 -11.68 -10.16 14.17
N PRO A 218 -12.01 -11.39 13.71
CA PRO A 218 -11.74 -12.59 14.49
C PRO A 218 -10.25 -12.90 14.55
N LEU A 219 -9.76 -13.18 15.76
CA LEU A 219 -8.40 -13.69 15.98
C LEU A 219 -8.41 -15.22 16.03
N GLU A 220 -7.28 -15.83 15.64
CA GLU A 220 -7.10 -17.27 15.79
C GLU A 220 -7.24 -17.67 17.26
N SER A 221 -7.92 -18.78 17.52
CA SER A 221 -8.25 -19.24 18.88
C SER A 221 -8.49 -20.75 18.99
N SER A 222 -8.21 -21.51 17.93
CA SER A 222 -8.61 -22.90 17.77
C SER A 222 -7.45 -23.87 17.53
N THR A 223 -6.21 -23.38 17.42
CA THR A 223 -5.05 -24.23 17.19
C THR A 223 -4.59 -24.97 18.45
N GLY A 224 -4.86 -24.40 19.63
CA GLY A 224 -4.35 -24.89 20.90
C GLY A 224 -2.85 -24.60 21.11
N SER A 225 -2.26 -23.76 20.27
CA SER A 225 -0.86 -23.35 20.33
C SER A 225 -0.75 -21.88 20.72
N SER A 226 0.05 -21.58 21.74
CA SER A 226 0.36 -20.18 22.11
C SER A 226 1.17 -19.44 21.05
N GLY A 227 1.78 -20.16 20.11
CA GLY A 227 2.49 -19.56 18.97
C GLY A 227 1.55 -19.09 17.86
N SER A 228 0.29 -19.56 17.85
CA SER A 228 -0.67 -19.26 16.80
C SER A 228 -1.89 -18.52 17.34
N ASP A 229 -2.50 -19.03 18.42
CA ASP A 229 -3.69 -18.45 19.02
C ASP A 229 -3.41 -17.02 19.48
N CYS A 230 -4.32 -16.10 19.15
CA CYS A 230 -4.33 -14.69 19.54
C CYS A 230 -3.20 -13.82 18.96
N GLY A 231 -2.26 -14.41 18.22
CA GLY A 231 -1.21 -13.72 17.47
C GLY A 231 -1.51 -13.56 15.98
N HIS A 232 -2.61 -14.12 15.49
CA HIS A 232 -2.93 -14.19 14.07
C HIS A 232 -4.38 -13.81 13.79
N TRP A 233 -4.66 -13.43 12.55
CA TRP A 233 -6.03 -13.44 12.05
C TRP A 233 -6.55 -14.88 12.02
N ALA A 234 -7.84 -15.06 12.29
CA ALA A 234 -8.41 -16.40 12.33
C ALA A 234 -8.31 -17.08 10.96
N GLU A 235 -7.66 -18.25 10.92
CA GLU A 235 -7.51 -19.07 9.71
C GLU A 235 -8.87 -19.38 9.09
N ALA A 236 -9.84 -19.74 9.94
CA ALA A 236 -11.20 -20.05 9.50
C ALA A 236 -11.91 -18.88 8.81
N CYS A 237 -11.45 -17.64 9.03
CA CYS A 237 -11.99 -16.44 8.41
C CYS A 237 -11.19 -15.97 7.21
N PHE A 238 -9.87 -16.05 7.28
CA PHE A 238 -8.96 -15.43 6.32
C PHE A 238 -8.21 -16.44 5.43
N GLY A 239 -8.38 -17.74 5.65
CA GLY A 239 -7.72 -18.79 4.86
C GLY A 239 -6.25 -18.49 4.64
N SER A 240 -5.87 -18.23 3.39
CA SER A 240 -4.48 -18.01 2.99
C SER A 240 -3.95 -16.58 3.13
N GLU A 241 -4.63 -15.67 3.84
CA GLU A 241 -4.10 -14.32 4.07
C GLU A 241 -2.75 -14.35 4.79
N LEU A 242 -1.88 -13.39 4.51
CA LEU A 242 -0.51 -13.36 5.00
C LEU A 242 -0.38 -13.64 6.50
N MET A 243 -1.22 -13.06 7.36
CA MET A 243 -1.12 -13.13 8.82
C MET A 243 -2.07 -14.15 9.45
N THR A 244 -2.49 -15.16 8.70
CA THR A 244 -3.05 -16.39 9.29
C THR A 244 -1.94 -17.36 9.71
N PRO A 245 -2.18 -18.27 10.66
CA PRO A 245 -1.13 -19.13 11.21
C PRO A 245 -0.66 -20.24 10.27
N PHE A 246 -1.34 -20.49 9.14
CA PHE A 246 -0.99 -21.58 8.23
C PHE A 246 -0.76 -21.11 6.80
N THR A 247 0.33 -21.58 6.19
CA THR A 247 0.61 -21.31 4.78
C THR A 247 -0.36 -21.99 3.82
N ASN A 248 -1.11 -22.99 4.28
CA ASN A 248 -1.96 -23.84 3.45
C ASN A 248 -1.21 -24.50 2.26
N GLY A 249 0.10 -24.71 2.41
CA GLY A 249 0.96 -25.24 1.34
C GLY A 249 1.27 -24.24 0.23
N LEU A 250 0.93 -22.96 0.41
CA LEU A 250 1.24 -21.88 -0.51
C LEU A 250 2.59 -21.25 -0.17
N THR A 251 3.34 -20.88 -1.20
CA THR A 251 4.62 -20.17 -1.07
C THR A 251 4.46 -18.66 -1.09
N VAL A 252 3.34 -18.17 -1.64
CA VAL A 252 2.95 -16.76 -1.68
C VAL A 252 1.61 -16.63 -0.98
N LEU A 253 1.54 -15.72 -0.02
CA LEU A 253 0.35 -15.47 0.80
C LEU A 253 -0.13 -14.04 0.55
N PRO A 254 -1.42 -13.84 0.17
CA PRO A 254 -1.93 -12.50 -0.11
C PRO A 254 -1.86 -11.57 1.11
N LEU A 255 -1.22 -10.43 0.95
CA LEU A 255 -1.20 -9.35 1.95
C LEU A 255 -2.45 -8.47 1.80
N SER A 256 -3.39 -8.55 2.73
CA SER A 256 -4.63 -7.78 2.67
C SER A 256 -4.48 -6.35 3.24
N ARG A 257 -5.45 -5.49 2.88
CA ARG A 257 -5.61 -4.17 3.53
C ARG A 257 -5.81 -4.26 5.04
N VAL A 258 -6.41 -5.35 5.51
CA VAL A 258 -6.64 -5.61 6.94
C VAL A 258 -5.32 -5.75 7.69
N THR A 259 -4.34 -6.47 7.13
CA THR A 259 -3.01 -6.60 7.72
C THR A 259 -2.25 -5.26 7.70
N ILE A 260 -2.32 -4.51 6.60
CA ILE A 260 -1.71 -3.17 6.54
C ILE A 260 -2.35 -2.22 7.58
N ALA A 261 -3.67 -2.28 7.77
CA ALA A 261 -4.34 -1.50 8.81
C ALA A 261 -3.91 -1.89 10.23
N GLY A 262 -3.57 -3.16 10.46
CA GLY A 262 -3.01 -3.61 11.73
C GLY A 262 -1.69 -2.92 12.08
N LEU A 263 -0.90 -2.53 11.08
CA LEU A 263 0.31 -1.71 11.29
C LEU A 263 -0.04 -0.26 11.64
N GLU A 264 -1.08 0.32 11.03
CA GLU A 264 -1.56 1.66 11.41
C GLU A 264 -2.07 1.68 12.86
N ASP A 265 -2.80 0.64 13.28
CA ASP A 265 -3.23 0.47 14.67
C ASP A 265 -2.04 0.32 15.65
N LEU A 266 -0.90 -0.21 15.18
CA LEU A 266 0.36 -0.26 15.93
C LEU A 266 1.10 1.09 15.98
N GLY A 267 0.67 2.09 15.20
CA GLY A 267 1.25 3.43 15.17
C GLY A 267 2.22 3.69 14.01
N TYR A 268 2.27 2.81 13.00
CA TYR A 268 3.02 3.07 11.78
C TYR A 268 2.24 3.95 10.80
N SER A 269 2.94 4.74 10.00
CA SER A 269 2.34 5.38 8.81
C SER A 269 2.42 4.43 7.63
N VAL A 270 1.30 4.16 6.95
CA VAL A 270 1.21 3.09 5.96
C VAL A 270 0.61 3.53 4.62
N ASP A 271 1.01 2.86 3.54
CA ASP A 271 0.42 2.96 2.20
C ASP A 271 -0.47 1.75 1.89
N TYR A 272 -1.77 1.94 2.00
CA TYR A 272 -2.79 0.92 1.70
C TYR A 272 -2.85 0.51 0.22
N SER A 273 -2.29 1.30 -0.71
CA SER A 273 -2.27 0.95 -2.14
C SER A 273 -1.35 -0.24 -2.44
N LYS A 274 -0.49 -0.61 -1.48
CA LYS A 274 0.39 -1.78 -1.55
C LYS A 274 -0.31 -3.09 -1.19
N ALA A 275 -1.54 -3.04 -0.70
CA ALA A 275 -2.32 -4.25 -0.43
C ALA A 275 -2.59 -5.03 -1.71
N GLU A 276 -2.55 -6.35 -1.61
CA GLU A 276 -2.95 -7.24 -2.67
C GLU A 276 -4.47 -7.44 -2.68
N THR A 277 -4.98 -7.83 -3.84
CA THR A 277 -6.40 -8.09 -4.01
C THR A 277 -6.83 -9.27 -3.15
N TYR A 278 -7.73 -9.00 -2.21
CA TYR A 278 -8.25 -9.99 -1.28
C TYR A 278 -9.79 -9.94 -1.29
N VAL A 279 -10.45 -10.98 -1.82
CA VAL A 279 -11.88 -10.94 -2.16
C VAL A 279 -12.65 -11.83 -1.22
N CYS A 280 -13.59 -11.26 -0.47
CA CYS A 280 -14.32 -12.00 0.57
C CYS A 280 -15.05 -13.27 0.04
N SER A 281 -15.55 -13.26 -1.21
CA SER A 281 -16.31 -14.40 -1.75
C SER A 281 -15.45 -15.62 -2.11
N THR A 282 -14.14 -15.44 -2.25
CA THR A 282 -13.20 -16.50 -2.67
C THR A 282 -12.07 -16.72 -1.68
N SER A 283 -11.75 -15.72 -0.86
CA SER A 283 -10.61 -15.72 0.06
C SER A 283 -11.01 -15.92 1.52
N MET A 284 -12.27 -15.64 1.88
CA MET A 284 -12.73 -15.73 3.27
C MET A 284 -13.67 -16.91 3.54
N GLY A 285 -13.66 -17.39 4.78
CA GLY A 285 -14.62 -18.36 5.27
C GLY A 285 -16.03 -17.77 5.35
N SER A 286 -17.03 -18.54 4.93
CA SER A 286 -18.43 -18.08 4.84
C SER A 286 -19.03 -17.67 6.20
N SER A 287 -18.52 -18.21 7.31
CA SER A 287 -18.93 -17.80 8.66
C SER A 287 -18.47 -16.40 9.07
N CYS A 288 -17.53 -15.82 8.35
CA CYS A 288 -16.92 -14.53 8.67
C CYS A 288 -17.31 -13.44 7.66
N VAL A 289 -18.32 -13.72 6.84
CA VAL A 289 -18.88 -12.86 5.81
C VAL A 289 -20.36 -12.66 6.10
N CYS A 290 -20.79 -11.41 6.25
CA CYS A 290 -22.19 -11.06 6.52
C CYS A 290 -22.88 -10.60 5.24
N THR A 291 -22.20 -9.74 4.48
CA THR A 291 -22.60 -9.33 3.15
C THR A 291 -21.34 -9.23 2.31
N CYS A 292 -20.92 -10.34 1.71
CA CYS A 292 -20.04 -10.25 0.56
C CYS A 292 -20.82 -9.55 -0.54
N ASN A 293 -20.58 -8.26 -0.73
CA ASN A 293 -20.91 -7.65 -1.99
C ASN A 293 -20.03 -8.35 -3.03
N SER A 294 -20.55 -9.40 -3.66
CA SER A 294 -20.01 -9.97 -4.90
C SER A 294 -20.00 -8.96 -6.05
N LYS A 295 -20.51 -7.76 -5.77
CA LYS A 295 -20.16 -6.51 -6.42
C LYS A 295 -19.08 -5.79 -5.58
N ARG A 296 -17.80 -6.18 -5.68
CA ARG A 296 -16.81 -5.08 -5.79
C ARG A 296 -17.31 -4.30 -6.99
N SER A 297 -17.58 -3.02 -6.81
CA SER A 297 -17.98 -2.24 -7.97
C SER A 297 -16.83 -2.35 -8.98
N LEU A 298 -17.12 -2.42 -10.27
CA LEU A 298 -16.06 -2.34 -11.29
C LEU A 298 -15.13 -1.16 -10.97
N LEU A 299 -15.70 -0.10 -10.37
CA LEU A 299 -15.05 1.07 -9.76
C LEU A 299 -13.90 0.73 -8.81
N ASP A 300 -14.06 -0.18 -7.84
CA ASP A 300 -12.99 -0.55 -6.90
C ASP A 300 -11.82 -1.28 -7.60
N VAL A 301 -12.07 -1.81 -8.80
CA VAL A 301 -11.10 -2.50 -9.65
C VAL A 301 -10.44 -1.55 -10.65
N ILE A 302 -11.12 -0.47 -11.04
CA ILE A 302 -10.64 0.49 -12.04
C ILE A 302 -10.19 1.85 -11.47
N ASP A 303 -10.49 2.15 -10.20
CA ASP A 303 -9.99 3.34 -9.50
C ASP A 303 -8.49 3.21 -9.27
N GLY A 304 -7.73 4.17 -9.79
CA GLY A 304 -6.28 4.09 -9.86
C GLY A 304 -5.75 3.16 -10.97
N ALA A 305 -6.59 2.69 -11.91
CA ALA A 305 -6.10 1.99 -13.10
C ALA A 305 -5.22 2.92 -13.92
N VAL A 306 -4.04 2.43 -14.31
CA VAL A 306 -3.03 3.20 -15.04
C VAL A 306 -2.81 2.60 -16.42
N ARG A 307 -2.84 3.45 -17.46
CA ARG A 307 -2.47 3.10 -18.83
C ARG A 307 -1.35 4.00 -19.31
N GLU A 308 -0.29 3.43 -19.86
CA GLU A 308 0.73 4.22 -20.56
C GLU A 308 0.19 4.65 -21.93
N ILE A 309 0.44 5.90 -22.29
CA ILE A 309 0.07 6.49 -23.57
C ILE A 309 1.35 6.91 -24.28
N GLU A 310 1.58 6.31 -25.44
CA GLU A 310 2.54 6.85 -26.39
C GLU A 310 1.85 7.91 -27.25
N ILE A 311 2.41 9.11 -27.27
CA ILE A 311 2.02 10.16 -28.20
C ILE A 311 2.84 9.97 -29.46
N GLY A 312 2.18 9.49 -30.52
CA GLY A 312 2.83 9.32 -31.82
C GLY A 312 3.35 10.65 -32.38
N PRO A 313 4.29 10.62 -33.34
CA PRO A 313 4.84 11.83 -33.97
C PRO A 313 3.78 12.71 -34.64
N ASP A 314 2.60 12.16 -34.92
CA ASP A 314 1.45 12.85 -35.50
C ASP A 314 0.47 13.44 -34.45
N GLY A 315 0.74 13.24 -33.14
CA GLY A 315 -0.09 13.73 -32.03
C GLY A 315 -1.21 12.79 -31.58
N ASP A 316 -1.34 11.62 -32.19
CA ASP A 316 -2.35 10.61 -31.83
C ASP A 316 -1.89 9.75 -30.63
N ALA A 317 -2.76 9.60 -29.63
CA ALA A 317 -2.57 8.74 -28.48
C ALA A 317 -2.89 7.28 -28.84
N GLN A 318 -1.93 6.36 -28.69
CA GLN A 318 -2.16 4.92 -28.88
C GLN A 318 -1.94 4.15 -27.58
N ASN A 319 -2.84 3.18 -27.31
CA ASN A 319 -2.69 2.24 -26.20
C ASN A 319 -1.55 1.28 -26.50
N VAL A 320 -0.56 1.21 -25.60
CA VAL A 320 0.52 0.23 -25.68
C VAL A 320 0.05 -1.08 -25.02
N ASP A 321 -0.75 -1.87 -25.74
CA ASP A 321 -1.23 -3.16 -25.23
C ASP A 321 -0.16 -4.28 -25.31
N ASP A 322 0.97 -4.04 -25.98
CA ASP A 322 2.07 -5.01 -26.13
C ASP A 322 3.37 -4.50 -25.49
N ASN A 323 3.59 -4.90 -24.23
CA ASN A 323 4.80 -4.57 -23.44
C ASN A 323 6.02 -5.44 -23.81
N ARG A 324 6.07 -6.05 -25.00
CA ARG A 324 7.23 -6.84 -25.43
C ARG A 324 8.22 -5.98 -26.19
N ASP A 325 9.47 -6.04 -25.75
CA ASP A 325 10.58 -5.51 -26.50
C ASP A 325 10.70 -6.27 -27.85
N PRO A 326 10.63 -5.59 -29.00
CA PRO A 326 10.58 -6.25 -30.31
C PRO A 326 11.90 -6.91 -30.72
N GLU A 327 13.02 -6.61 -30.05
CA GLU A 327 14.33 -7.23 -30.32
C GLU A 327 14.62 -8.39 -29.36
N THR A 328 14.17 -8.31 -28.12
CA THR A 328 14.49 -9.30 -27.06
C THR A 328 13.32 -10.21 -26.67
N GLY A 329 12.08 -9.82 -26.97
CA GLY A 329 10.87 -10.55 -26.60
C GLY A 329 10.52 -10.47 -25.09
N ASP A 330 11.33 -9.77 -24.31
CA ASP A 330 11.13 -9.59 -22.86
C ASP A 330 10.08 -8.53 -22.56
N PHE A 331 9.36 -8.72 -21.44
CA PHE A 331 8.41 -7.73 -20.94
C PHE A 331 9.15 -6.50 -20.41
N LYS A 332 9.05 -5.37 -21.10
CA LYS A 332 9.38 -4.06 -20.52
C LYS A 332 8.20 -3.64 -19.64
N VAL A 333 8.27 -4.00 -18.36
CA VAL A 333 7.29 -3.54 -17.38
C VAL A 333 7.62 -2.08 -17.03
N ARG A 334 7.19 -1.16 -17.90
CA ARG A 334 7.19 0.28 -17.59
C ARG A 334 5.92 0.56 -16.80
N ARG A 335 6.09 1.03 -15.57
CA ARG A 335 4.99 1.28 -14.63
C ARG A 335 5.20 2.67 -14.06
N LEU A 336 4.12 3.45 -14.01
CA LEU A 336 4.05 4.67 -13.22
C LEU A 336 4.47 4.37 -11.78
N SER A 337 5.34 5.20 -11.22
CA SER A 337 5.80 5.10 -9.83
C SER A 337 4.64 5.20 -8.84
N ALA A 338 4.90 4.79 -7.60
CA ALA A 338 3.91 4.90 -6.53
C ALA A 338 3.61 6.37 -6.21
N GLU A 339 4.64 7.22 -6.25
CA GLU A 339 4.56 8.66 -6.06
C GLU A 339 3.71 9.31 -7.15
N GLY A 340 3.96 8.96 -8.41
CA GLY A 340 3.23 9.50 -9.56
C GLY A 340 1.77 9.05 -9.57
N ARG A 341 1.49 7.79 -9.23
CA ARG A 341 0.12 7.28 -9.08
C ARG A 341 -0.61 7.98 -7.93
N SER A 342 0.03 8.13 -6.77
CA SER A 342 -0.54 8.79 -5.60
C SER A 342 -0.84 10.27 -5.90
N ALA A 343 0.08 10.97 -6.57
CA ALA A 343 -0.11 12.34 -7.01
C ALA A 343 -1.28 12.49 -7.99
N ALA A 344 -1.36 11.60 -9.00
CA ALA A 344 -2.47 11.59 -9.96
C ALA A 344 -3.82 11.31 -9.28
N MET A 345 -3.87 10.35 -8.37
CA MET A 345 -5.08 10.02 -7.59
C MET A 345 -5.49 11.16 -6.65
N SER A 346 -4.55 11.75 -5.92
CA SER A 346 -4.81 12.88 -5.01
C SER A 346 -5.32 14.10 -5.78
N PHE A 347 -4.69 14.40 -6.92
CA PHE A 347 -5.14 15.45 -7.82
C PHE A 347 -6.57 15.17 -8.32
N GLY A 348 -6.84 13.96 -8.81
CA GLY A 348 -8.16 13.62 -9.30
C GLY A 348 -9.25 13.70 -8.23
N LYS A 349 -8.97 13.22 -7.02
CA LYS A 349 -9.89 13.36 -5.87
C LYS A 349 -10.13 14.82 -5.52
N SER A 350 -9.12 15.68 -5.59
CA SER A 350 -9.28 17.12 -5.34
C SER A 350 -10.19 17.79 -6.38
N ILE A 351 -10.11 17.38 -7.65
CA ILE A 351 -10.97 17.90 -8.73
C ILE A 351 -12.40 17.45 -8.52
N LEU A 352 -12.63 16.16 -8.27
CA LEU A 352 -13.96 15.60 -7.98
C LEU A 352 -14.60 16.31 -6.77
N ALA A 353 -13.84 16.49 -5.68
CA ALA A 353 -14.31 17.22 -4.50
C ALA A 353 -14.66 18.69 -4.81
N SER A 354 -13.82 19.39 -5.58
CA SER A 354 -14.03 20.80 -5.94
C SER A 354 -15.25 21.04 -6.87
N ARG A 355 -15.72 19.98 -7.53
CA ARG A 355 -16.82 20.02 -8.51
C ARG A 355 -18.11 19.39 -8.00
N SER A 356 -18.16 19.04 -6.72
CA SER A 356 -19.38 18.60 -6.06
C SER A 356 -20.32 19.81 -5.83
N GLU A 357 -21.35 19.97 -6.67
CA GLU A 357 -22.49 20.85 -6.37
C GLU A 357 -23.65 20.02 -5.82
N GLU A 358 -24.11 20.35 -4.62
CA GLU A 358 -25.36 19.82 -4.07
C GLU A 358 -26.54 20.56 -4.73
N ARG A 359 -27.22 19.94 -5.69
CA ARG A 359 -28.47 20.48 -6.27
C ARG A 359 -29.69 19.88 -5.60
N SER A 360 -30.36 20.67 -4.76
CA SER A 360 -31.72 20.38 -4.31
C SER A 360 -32.66 20.38 -5.52
N TYR A 361 -33.55 19.40 -5.64
CA TYR A 361 -34.51 19.26 -6.74
C TYR A 361 -35.31 20.57 -6.91
N ALA A 362 -34.97 21.38 -7.91
CA ALA A 362 -35.88 22.39 -8.41
C ALA A 362 -36.93 21.65 -9.25
N THR A 363 -38.14 21.55 -8.73
CA THR A 363 -39.31 20.96 -9.40
C THR A 363 -39.50 21.58 -10.79
N PHE A 364 -39.10 20.87 -11.83
CA PHE A 364 -39.48 21.19 -13.21
C PHE A 364 -40.74 20.37 -13.53
N SER A 365 -41.91 20.96 -13.22
CA SER A 365 -43.20 20.39 -13.63
C SER A 365 -43.36 20.57 -15.13
N LEU A 366 -43.11 19.49 -15.88
CA LEU A 366 -43.66 19.34 -17.22
C LEU A 366 -44.31 17.96 -17.35
N LEU A 367 -45.64 18.02 -17.44
CA LEU A 367 -46.58 17.03 -18.00
C LEU A 367 -47.05 15.92 -17.04
N ASN A 368 -48.22 16.21 -16.47
CA ASN A 368 -49.36 15.32 -16.19
C ASN A 368 -49.06 13.83 -15.98
N ASP A 369 -49.05 13.41 -14.72
CA ASP A 369 -49.83 12.24 -14.32
C ASP A 369 -50.27 12.41 -12.86
N GLU A 370 -51.58 12.38 -12.63
CA GLU A 370 -52.15 12.43 -11.30
C GLU A 370 -51.89 11.11 -10.58
N GLY A 371 -51.22 11.17 -9.42
CA GLY A 371 -51.27 10.09 -8.43
C GLY A 371 -49.96 9.36 -8.17
N SER A 372 -48.92 10.05 -7.73
CA SER A 372 -48.05 9.52 -6.68
C SER A 372 -47.39 10.65 -5.92
N ALA A 373 -47.88 10.92 -4.71
CA ALA A 373 -47.17 11.75 -3.74
C ALA A 373 -45.93 10.97 -3.29
N LEU A 374 -44.81 11.18 -3.98
CA LEU A 374 -43.49 10.85 -3.43
C LEU A 374 -43.19 11.89 -2.35
N SER A 375 -42.88 11.40 -1.15
CA SER A 375 -42.63 12.19 0.05
C SER A 375 -41.52 13.22 -0.16
N ASP A 376 -41.79 14.48 0.23
CA ASP A 376 -40.77 15.47 0.55
C ASP A 376 -39.75 14.86 1.52
N GLY A 377 -38.48 14.84 1.12
CA GLY A 377 -37.37 14.35 1.96
C GLY A 377 -36.41 13.35 1.32
N ALA A 378 -36.48 13.09 0.00
CA ALA A 378 -35.41 12.35 -0.66
C ALA A 378 -34.10 13.18 -0.61
N PRO A 379 -32.96 12.60 -0.19
CA PRO A 379 -31.68 13.30 -0.26
C PRO A 379 -31.40 13.72 -1.71
N GLY A 380 -30.91 14.94 -1.90
CA GLY A 380 -30.56 15.45 -3.22
C GLY A 380 -29.62 14.48 -3.94
N GLU A 381 -29.89 14.20 -5.20
CA GLU A 381 -29.01 13.35 -6.02
C GLU A 381 -27.81 14.20 -6.46
N TYR A 382 -26.60 13.78 -6.08
CA TYR A 382 -25.35 14.46 -6.47
C TYR A 382 -25.22 14.50 -8.00
N ILE A 383 -25.18 15.71 -8.57
CA ILE A 383 -24.89 15.93 -10.00
C ILE A 383 -23.55 16.67 -10.09
N GLY A 384 -22.46 15.91 -10.07
CA GLY A 384 -21.09 16.38 -10.33
C GLY A 384 -20.34 15.38 -11.22
N ASP A 385 -19.13 15.73 -11.66
CA ASP A 385 -18.24 14.79 -12.35
C ASP A 385 -18.01 13.59 -11.44
N LYS A 386 -18.27 12.37 -11.93
CA LYS A 386 -18.17 11.14 -11.12
C LYS A 386 -16.93 10.30 -11.43
N VAL A 387 -16.33 10.57 -12.58
CA VAL A 387 -15.13 9.90 -13.10
C VAL A 387 -14.29 10.95 -13.79
N ILE A 388 -12.98 10.95 -13.55
CA ILE A 388 -12.04 11.74 -14.32
C ILE A 388 -10.84 10.89 -14.73
N SER A 389 -10.27 11.25 -15.88
CA SER A 389 -9.00 10.71 -16.37
C SER A 389 -7.91 11.75 -16.11
N VAL A 390 -6.90 11.35 -15.34
CA VAL A 390 -5.75 12.18 -14.98
C VAL A 390 -4.56 11.73 -15.80
N PHE A 391 -4.18 12.56 -16.76
CA PHE A 391 -2.94 12.37 -17.51
C PHE A 391 -1.77 12.87 -16.67
N TYR A 392 -0.91 11.95 -16.24
CA TYR A 392 0.24 12.19 -15.39
C TYR A 392 1.53 11.89 -16.15
N MET A 393 2.50 12.82 -16.11
CA MET A 393 3.79 12.63 -16.77
C MET A 393 4.85 12.19 -15.77
N GLU A 394 5.58 11.12 -16.11
CA GLU A 394 6.73 10.67 -15.36
C GLU A 394 7.86 10.27 -16.31
N GLY A 395 9.02 10.93 -16.17
CA GLY A 395 10.06 10.86 -17.18
C GLY A 395 9.56 11.44 -18.51
N ASP A 396 9.78 10.70 -19.60
CA ASP A 396 9.32 11.06 -20.95
C ASP A 396 7.98 10.39 -21.33
N HIS A 397 7.25 9.85 -20.35
CA HIS A 397 6.04 9.04 -20.55
C HIS A 397 4.80 9.70 -19.96
N VAL A 398 3.66 9.51 -20.65
CA VAL A 398 2.33 9.97 -20.19
C VAL A 398 1.54 8.77 -19.74
N TYR A 399 0.89 8.88 -18.59
CA TYR A 399 0.06 7.85 -18.00
C TYR A 399 -1.36 8.37 -17.78
N ASP A 400 -2.37 7.66 -18.24
CA ASP A 400 -3.77 7.91 -17.90
C ASP A 400 -4.13 7.16 -16.61
N VAL A 401 -4.52 7.90 -15.58
CA VAL A 401 -4.98 7.39 -14.30
C VAL A 401 -6.47 7.70 -14.15
N LEU A 402 -7.30 6.66 -14.12
CA LEU A 402 -8.73 6.79 -13.88
C LEU A 402 -9.01 6.99 -12.40
N VAL A 403 -9.76 8.05 -12.05
CA VAL A 403 -10.11 8.40 -10.67
C VAL A 403 -11.63 8.55 -10.54
N PHE A 404 -12.22 7.88 -9.55
CA PHE A 404 -13.66 7.85 -9.30
C PHE A 404 -14.02 8.60 -8.01
N GLY A 405 -15.22 9.18 -7.98
CA GLY A 405 -15.78 9.83 -6.78
C GLY A 405 -16.38 8.80 -5.81
N ASP A 406 -16.39 9.15 -4.52
CA ASP A 406 -16.83 8.26 -3.42
C ASP A 406 -18.34 7.90 -3.47
N ASP A 407 -19.13 8.60 -4.29
CA ASP A 407 -20.60 8.47 -4.41
C ASP A 407 -21.08 7.56 -5.56
N LEU A 408 -20.22 6.69 -6.10
CA LEU A 408 -20.51 5.80 -7.24
C LEU A 408 -20.69 4.32 -6.88
#